data_AF-A0A9X4PI95-F1
#
_entry.id   AF-A0A9X4PI95-F1
#
_cell.length_a   1.000
_cell.length_b   1.000
_cell.length_c   1.000
_cell.angle_alpha   90.00
_cell.angle_beta   90.00
_cell.angle_gamma   90.00
#
_symmetry.space_group_name_H-M   'P 1'
#
loop_
_entity.id
_entity.type
_entity.pdbx_description
1 polymer ?
#
loop_
_entity_poly.entity_id
_entity_poly.type
_entity_poly.pdbx_seq_one_letter_code
_entity_poly.pdbx_strand_id
1 'polypeptide(L)'
;MLVQFLSKTSKQLKKHCALLSNEEKQSLYNEVLEEVKNTPRNSQGNIDKLKKLSKVAVAIEETTDSKLLEQFNDGHPLREVNIAYVSGEATNYLFSLGDSSELYDLKENREKAIYQAIKSNDRELVKHLLMILTSDEIEIEFFKELETLLSGVYEELKENLSQDTKNYLEKNISLKRFVCSNVDVLIAKPVDMQAVVNLFIVQSGVNYKIDELLLIKIAEGLEEGELLSQINQMIETVREHERFVELEYKVRRLKSELASGKSKYSDEVIKFSIEEREREMGEIGDRSNQVISEREKLLSRLSNRASRRH
;
A
#
# COMPACT_ATOMS: atom_id res chain seq x y z
N MET A 1 -33.50 11.51 -12.64
CA MET A 1 -33.49 12.59 -11.61
C MET A 1 -32.06 13.00 -11.23
N LEU A 2 -31.11 12.08 -11.41
CA LEU A 2 -29.68 12.18 -11.10
C LEU A 2 -28.93 13.45 -11.54
N VAL A 3 -29.21 14.00 -12.73
CA VAL A 3 -28.43 15.13 -13.29
C VAL A 3 -28.40 16.35 -12.36
N GLN A 4 -29.48 16.63 -11.63
CA GLN A 4 -29.57 17.75 -10.70
C GLN A 4 -28.75 17.53 -9.40
N PHE A 5 -28.34 16.29 -9.11
CA PHE A 5 -27.55 15.94 -7.93
C PHE A 5 -26.05 15.99 -8.18
N LEU A 6 -25.63 15.73 -9.43
CA LEU A 6 -24.22 15.66 -9.82
C LEU A 6 -23.46 17.00 -9.69
N SER A 7 -24.17 18.12 -9.54
CA SER A 7 -23.60 19.46 -9.30
C SER A 7 -23.66 19.92 -7.85
N LYS A 8 -24.30 19.17 -6.95
CA LYS A 8 -24.48 19.57 -5.54
C LYS A 8 -23.26 19.20 -4.70
N THR A 9 -22.97 20.03 -3.70
CA THR A 9 -21.97 19.71 -2.67
C THR A 9 -22.47 18.62 -1.72
N SER A 10 -21.58 17.91 -1.01
CA SER A 10 -21.97 16.87 -0.05
C SER A 10 -22.95 17.37 1.01
N LYS A 11 -22.78 18.62 1.49
CA LYS A 11 -23.70 19.23 2.46
C LYS A 11 -25.10 19.49 1.87
N GLN A 12 -25.18 19.89 0.61
CA GLN A 12 -26.46 20.08 -0.10
C GLN A 12 -27.14 18.75 -0.40
N LEU A 13 -26.36 17.72 -0.75
CA LEU A 13 -26.86 16.36 -0.96
C LEU A 13 -27.48 15.81 0.32
N LYS A 14 -26.74 15.82 1.44
CA LYS A 14 -27.27 15.35 2.75
C LYS A 14 -28.57 16.06 3.14
N LYS A 15 -28.61 17.39 3.01
CA LYS A 15 -29.83 18.17 3.32
C LYS A 15 -30.99 17.78 2.42
N HIS A 16 -30.75 17.55 1.14
CA HIS A 16 -31.80 17.16 0.23
C HIS A 16 -32.29 15.73 0.50
N CYS A 17 -31.38 14.77 0.64
CA CYS A 17 -31.72 13.38 0.96
C CYS A 17 -32.49 13.29 2.27
N ALA A 18 -32.14 14.07 3.29
CA ALA A 18 -32.87 14.10 4.57
C ALA A 18 -34.35 14.53 4.45
N LEU A 19 -34.73 15.25 3.38
CA LEU A 19 -36.11 15.67 3.14
C LEU A 19 -36.94 14.65 2.35
N LEU A 20 -36.31 13.64 1.76
CA LEU A 20 -36.97 12.60 0.99
C LEU A 20 -37.65 11.57 1.91
N SER A 21 -38.75 10.98 1.44
CA SER A 21 -39.33 9.79 2.06
C SER A 21 -38.39 8.59 1.97
N ASN A 22 -38.64 7.55 2.76
CA ASN A 22 -37.81 6.34 2.71
C ASN A 22 -37.89 5.64 1.34
N GLU A 23 -39.08 5.61 0.73
CA GLU A 23 -39.30 5.06 -0.60
C GLU A 23 -38.57 5.88 -1.68
N GLU A 24 -38.61 7.21 -1.58
CA GLU A 24 -37.87 8.10 -2.49
C GLU A 24 -36.36 7.91 -2.36
N LYS A 25 -35.84 7.74 -1.13
CA LYS A 25 -34.42 7.45 -0.89
C LYS A 25 -34.01 6.11 -1.50
N GLN A 26 -34.77 5.05 -1.27
CA GLN A 26 -34.50 3.73 -1.83
C GLN A 26 -34.55 3.73 -3.36
N SER A 27 -35.54 4.41 -3.95
CA SER A 27 -35.68 4.55 -5.40
C SER A 27 -34.50 5.31 -6.01
N LEU A 28 -34.12 6.45 -5.41
CA LEU A 28 -32.95 7.23 -5.83
C LEU A 28 -31.66 6.44 -5.67
N TYR A 29 -31.51 5.69 -4.57
CA TYR A 29 -30.35 4.84 -4.33
C TYR A 29 -30.21 3.79 -5.44
N ASN A 30 -31.30 3.10 -5.78
CA ASN A 30 -31.31 2.15 -6.89
C ASN A 30 -30.94 2.80 -8.23
N GLU A 31 -31.48 3.99 -8.54
CA GLU A 31 -31.13 4.77 -9.75
C GLU A 31 -29.61 5.07 -9.77
N VAL A 32 -29.03 5.48 -8.63
CA VAL A 32 -27.59 5.74 -8.49
C VAL A 32 -26.78 4.46 -8.76
N LEU A 33 -27.14 3.34 -8.13
CA LEU A 33 -26.37 2.10 -8.26
C LEU A 33 -26.42 1.52 -9.69
N GLU A 34 -27.59 1.57 -10.34
CA GLU A 34 -27.71 1.16 -11.74
C GLU A 34 -26.90 2.06 -12.67
N GLU A 35 -26.88 3.38 -12.43
CA GLU A 35 -26.06 4.30 -13.21
C GLU A 35 -24.56 4.03 -13.03
N VAL A 36 -24.12 3.66 -11.81
CA VAL A 36 -22.73 3.27 -11.55
C VAL A 36 -22.38 2.00 -12.33
N LYS A 37 -23.22 0.96 -12.29
CA LYS A 37 -22.99 -0.31 -13.01
C LYS A 37 -22.80 -0.07 -14.51
N ASN A 38 -23.57 0.86 -15.06
CA ASN A 38 -23.54 1.18 -16.48
C ASN A 38 -22.48 2.21 -16.89
N THR A 39 -21.73 2.78 -15.93
CA THR A 39 -20.70 3.80 -16.23
C THR A 39 -19.34 3.15 -16.56
N PRO A 40 -18.80 3.31 -17.79
CA PRO A 40 -17.53 2.68 -18.18
C PRO A 40 -16.32 3.28 -17.45
N ARG A 41 -15.40 2.46 -16.96
CA ARG A 41 -14.25 2.90 -16.13
C ARG A 41 -13.00 3.24 -16.95
N ASN A 42 -13.17 3.81 -18.14
CA ASN A 42 -12.12 3.95 -19.15
C ASN A 42 -11.80 5.40 -19.54
N SER A 43 -12.44 6.40 -18.93
CA SER A 43 -12.18 7.81 -19.22
C SER A 43 -12.29 8.67 -17.96
N GLN A 44 -11.55 9.78 -17.93
CA GLN A 44 -11.60 10.73 -16.82
C GLN A 44 -13.02 11.25 -16.56
N GLY A 45 -13.77 11.59 -17.62
CA GLY A 45 -15.15 12.07 -17.48
C GLY A 45 -16.09 11.04 -16.83
N ASN A 46 -15.90 9.75 -17.12
CA ASN A 46 -16.65 8.69 -16.47
C ASN A 46 -16.22 8.50 -15.01
N ILE A 47 -14.94 8.64 -14.70
CA ILE A 47 -14.43 8.59 -13.32
C ILE A 47 -14.99 9.75 -12.49
N ASP A 48 -15.03 10.96 -13.04
CA ASP A 48 -15.61 12.13 -12.37
C ASP A 48 -17.11 11.92 -12.11
N LYS A 49 -17.82 11.29 -13.05
CA LYS A 49 -19.23 10.89 -12.86
C LYS A 49 -19.37 9.87 -11.74
N LEU A 50 -18.52 8.84 -11.69
CA LEU A 50 -18.51 7.84 -10.61
C LEU A 50 -18.29 8.48 -9.24
N LYS A 51 -17.34 9.41 -9.12
CA LYS A 51 -17.10 10.17 -7.88
C LYS A 51 -18.32 10.97 -7.44
N LYS A 52 -19.03 11.59 -8.39
CA LYS A 52 -20.26 12.35 -8.09
C LYS A 52 -21.39 11.41 -7.66
N LEU A 53 -21.59 10.28 -8.34
CA LEU A 53 -22.57 9.26 -7.97
C LEU A 53 -22.28 8.68 -6.58
N SER A 54 -21.01 8.40 -6.27
CA SER A 54 -20.56 7.97 -4.95
C SER A 54 -20.96 8.96 -3.85
N LYS A 55 -20.77 10.27 -4.06
CA LYS A 55 -21.20 11.29 -3.09
C LYS A 55 -22.71 11.30 -2.85
N VAL A 56 -23.52 11.02 -3.88
CA VAL A 56 -24.98 10.88 -3.74
C VAL A 56 -25.32 9.63 -2.93
N ALA A 57 -24.70 8.48 -3.27
CA ALA A 57 -24.89 7.23 -2.55
C ALA A 57 -24.57 7.40 -1.05
N VAL A 58 -23.41 7.98 -0.72
CA VAL A 58 -23.00 8.25 0.67
C VAL A 58 -24.00 9.15 1.39
N ALA A 59 -24.51 10.20 0.74
CA ALA A 59 -25.51 11.08 1.36
C ALA A 59 -26.82 10.35 1.68
N ILE A 60 -27.19 9.34 0.87
CA ILE A 60 -28.35 8.48 1.14
C ILE A 60 -28.03 7.51 2.27
N GLU A 61 -26.87 6.83 2.24
CA GLU A 61 -26.42 5.92 3.30
C GLU A 61 -26.41 6.59 4.68
N GLU A 62 -25.95 7.84 4.78
CA GLU A 62 -25.87 8.58 6.04
C GLU A 62 -27.21 9.15 6.53
N THR A 63 -28.24 9.21 5.68
CA THR A 63 -29.56 9.78 6.01
C THR A 63 -30.69 8.76 6.02
N THR A 64 -30.34 7.48 5.86
CA THR A 64 -31.28 6.35 5.80
C THR A 64 -30.89 5.33 6.86
N ASP A 65 -31.88 4.70 7.51
CA ASP A 65 -31.62 3.54 8.35
C ASP A 65 -30.98 2.44 7.50
N SER A 66 -29.84 1.90 7.94
CA SER A 66 -29.10 0.88 7.21
C SER A 66 -29.95 -0.35 6.89
N LYS A 67 -30.94 -0.69 7.74
CA LYS A 67 -31.87 -1.80 7.50
C LYS A 67 -32.70 -1.63 6.24
N LEU A 68 -33.02 -0.40 5.88
CA LEU A 68 -33.76 -0.09 4.65
C LEU A 68 -32.90 -0.23 3.39
N LEU A 69 -31.57 -0.28 3.54
CA LEU A 69 -30.63 -0.41 2.45
C LEU A 69 -30.03 -1.82 2.33
N GLU A 70 -30.37 -2.75 3.23
CA GLU A 70 -29.82 -4.11 3.27
C GLU A 70 -30.01 -4.87 1.94
N GLN A 71 -31.14 -4.65 1.26
CA GLN A 71 -31.43 -5.28 -0.03
C GLN A 71 -30.44 -4.90 -1.15
N PHE A 72 -29.65 -3.85 -0.96
CA PHE A 72 -28.64 -3.39 -1.94
C PHE A 72 -27.22 -3.88 -1.61
N ASN A 73 -27.01 -4.61 -0.51
CA ASN A 73 -25.69 -5.04 -0.09
C ASN A 73 -25.05 -6.01 -1.09
N ASP A 74 -25.83 -6.91 -1.66
CA ASP A 74 -25.34 -7.92 -2.59
C ASP A 74 -24.99 -7.32 -3.95
N GLY A 75 -23.73 -7.51 -4.37
CA GLY A 75 -23.25 -7.01 -5.67
C GLY A 75 -23.16 -5.48 -5.74
N HIS A 76 -22.99 -4.81 -4.61
CA HIS A 76 -22.95 -3.36 -4.54
C HIS A 76 -21.80 -2.76 -5.38
N PRO A 77 -22.07 -1.93 -6.40
CA PRO A 77 -21.09 -1.56 -7.43
C PRO A 77 -20.07 -0.50 -7.00
N LEU A 78 -20.22 0.05 -5.79
CA LEU A 78 -19.34 1.05 -5.18
C LEU A 78 -18.69 0.60 -3.87
N ARG A 79 -18.97 -0.60 -3.35
CA ARG A 79 -18.39 -1.08 -2.08
C ARG A 79 -17.23 -2.01 -2.36
N GLU A 80 -16.19 -1.89 -1.55
CA GLU A 80 -14.93 -2.62 -1.71
C GLU A 80 -14.40 -2.67 -3.16
N VAL A 81 -14.61 -1.59 -3.92
CA VAL A 81 -14.11 -1.47 -5.28
C VAL A 81 -12.69 -0.94 -5.28
N ASN A 82 -11.93 -1.40 -6.26
CA ASN A 82 -10.56 -1.01 -6.53
C ASN A 82 -10.44 -0.75 -8.03
N ILE A 83 -10.28 0.50 -8.44
CA ILE A 83 -10.34 0.95 -9.83
C ILE A 83 -9.04 1.68 -10.17
N ALA A 84 -8.21 1.04 -10.99
CA ALA A 84 -7.10 1.73 -11.66
C ALA A 84 -7.61 2.42 -12.93
N TYR A 85 -7.19 3.65 -13.17
CA TYR A 85 -7.58 4.41 -14.36
C TYR A 85 -6.46 5.36 -14.79
N VAL A 86 -6.46 5.75 -16.07
CA VAL A 86 -5.48 6.69 -16.61
C VAL A 86 -5.98 8.12 -16.40
N SER A 87 -5.14 8.96 -15.78
CA SER A 87 -5.40 10.38 -15.57
C SER A 87 -4.22 11.19 -16.12
N GLY A 88 -4.41 11.78 -17.31
CA GLY A 88 -3.31 12.38 -18.08
C GLY A 88 -2.34 11.30 -18.55
N GLU A 89 -1.05 11.47 -18.24
CA GLU A 89 0.02 10.51 -18.59
C GLU A 89 0.27 9.45 -17.51
N ALA A 90 -0.41 9.54 -16.36
CA ALA A 90 -0.12 8.68 -15.22
C ALA A 90 -1.32 7.83 -14.80
N THR A 91 -1.03 6.64 -14.27
CA THR A 91 -2.06 5.80 -13.64
C THR A 91 -2.46 6.41 -12.31
N ASN A 92 -3.77 6.46 -12.03
CA ASN A 92 -4.35 6.84 -10.75
C ASN A 92 -5.25 5.71 -10.23
N TYR A 93 -5.64 5.83 -8.96
CA TYR A 93 -6.36 4.79 -8.24
C TYR A 93 -7.53 5.38 -7.45
N LEU A 94 -8.66 4.71 -7.58
CA LEU A 94 -9.91 5.05 -6.90
C LEU A 94 -10.40 3.79 -6.17
N PHE A 95 -10.66 3.90 -4.87
CA PHE A 95 -11.09 2.76 -4.08
C PHE A 95 -12.16 3.12 -3.04
N SER A 96 -12.86 2.12 -2.53
CA SER A 96 -13.80 2.24 -1.41
C SER A 96 -13.50 1.20 -0.34
N LEU A 97 -14.05 1.41 0.87
CA LEU A 97 -13.77 0.56 2.02
C LEU A 97 -15.06 0.03 2.64
N GLY A 98 -15.08 -1.27 2.93
CA GLY A 98 -16.16 -1.95 3.63
C GLY A 98 -17.55 -1.62 3.08
N ASP A 99 -18.45 -1.22 3.99
CA ASP A 99 -19.86 -0.99 3.68
C ASP A 99 -20.19 0.43 3.20
N SER A 100 -19.18 1.26 2.93
CA SER A 100 -19.40 2.61 2.43
C SER A 100 -19.30 2.68 0.91
N SER A 101 -20.19 3.45 0.30
CA SER A 101 -20.12 3.83 -1.11
C SER A 101 -19.09 4.93 -1.40
N GLU A 102 -18.38 5.43 -0.38
CA GLU A 102 -17.41 6.52 -0.54
C GLU A 102 -16.19 6.07 -1.34
N LEU A 103 -15.92 6.80 -2.43
CA LEU A 103 -14.73 6.62 -3.25
C LEU A 103 -13.62 7.59 -2.82
N TYR A 104 -12.45 7.03 -2.53
CA TYR A 104 -11.21 7.73 -2.21
C TYR A 104 -10.30 7.74 -3.43
N ASP A 105 -9.98 8.95 -3.89
CA ASP A 105 -9.05 9.16 -5.00
C ASP A 105 -7.64 9.42 -4.46
N LEU A 106 -6.69 8.58 -4.87
CA LEU A 106 -5.34 8.58 -4.36
C LEU A 106 -4.54 9.85 -4.73
N LYS A 107 -4.73 10.42 -5.93
CA LYS A 107 -3.99 11.62 -6.36
C LYS A 107 -4.72 12.92 -6.01
N GLU A 108 -6.05 12.97 -6.11
CA GLU A 108 -6.81 14.19 -5.82
C GLU A 108 -6.93 14.48 -4.32
N ASN A 109 -6.98 13.45 -3.48
CA ASN A 109 -7.08 13.62 -2.03
C ASN A 109 -6.23 12.59 -1.28
N ARG A 110 -4.92 12.68 -1.53
CA ARG A 110 -3.89 11.75 -1.05
C ARG A 110 -3.94 11.55 0.47
N GLU A 111 -4.02 12.64 1.23
CA GLU A 111 -4.05 12.57 2.69
C GLU A 111 -5.24 11.75 3.20
N LYS A 112 -6.44 12.06 2.70
CA LYS A 112 -7.65 11.33 3.09
C LYS A 112 -7.59 9.87 2.62
N ALA A 113 -7.11 9.62 1.41
CA ALA A 113 -6.98 8.27 0.87
C ALA A 113 -6.03 7.42 1.72
N ILE A 114 -4.83 7.92 2.02
CA ILE A 114 -3.86 7.23 2.87
C ILE A 114 -4.41 7.00 4.28
N TYR A 115 -5.02 8.02 4.87
CA TYR A 115 -5.64 7.91 6.20
C TYR A 115 -6.66 6.78 6.25
N GLN A 116 -7.59 6.75 5.30
CA GLN A 116 -8.66 5.76 5.28
C GLN A 116 -8.13 4.35 4.99
N ALA A 117 -7.12 4.22 4.12
CA ALA A 117 -6.48 2.93 3.87
C ALA A 117 -5.71 2.39 5.08
N ILE A 118 -5.02 3.25 5.84
CA ILE A 118 -4.36 2.81 7.08
C ILE A 118 -5.41 2.46 8.13
N LYS A 119 -6.46 3.27 8.26
CA LYS A 119 -7.58 3.03 9.18
C LYS A 119 -8.33 1.74 8.89
N SER A 120 -8.40 1.29 7.64
CA SER A 120 -9.03 0.01 7.29
C SER A 120 -8.28 -1.20 7.84
N ASN A 121 -7.02 -1.01 8.27
CA ASN A 121 -6.15 -2.07 8.76
C ASN A 121 -5.87 -3.18 7.72
N ASP A 122 -6.10 -2.92 6.42
CA ASP A 122 -5.74 -3.80 5.32
C ASP A 122 -4.34 -3.45 4.80
N ARG A 123 -3.34 -4.22 5.24
CA ARG A 123 -1.95 -4.05 4.81
C ARG A 123 -1.77 -4.15 3.29
N GLU A 124 -2.52 -5.00 2.59
CA GLU A 124 -2.34 -5.15 1.13
C GLU A 124 -2.88 -3.92 0.39
N LEU A 125 -3.97 -3.33 0.87
CA LEU A 125 -4.45 -2.05 0.33
C LEU A 125 -3.41 -0.95 0.54
N VAL A 126 -2.90 -0.79 1.77
CA VAL A 126 -1.86 0.21 2.07
C VAL A 126 -0.63 -0.01 1.17
N LYS A 127 -0.19 -1.26 1.03
CA LYS A 127 0.92 -1.62 0.16
C LYS A 127 0.68 -1.25 -1.30
N HIS A 128 -0.50 -1.57 -1.82
CA HIS A 128 -0.87 -1.25 -3.19
C HIS A 128 -0.88 0.26 -3.44
N LEU A 129 -1.45 1.05 -2.53
CA LEU A 129 -1.45 2.51 -2.63
C LEU A 129 -0.03 3.08 -2.60
N LEU A 130 0.83 2.59 -1.70
CA LEU A 130 2.22 3.03 -1.65
C LEU A 130 2.97 2.69 -2.94
N MET A 131 2.76 1.50 -3.51
CA MET A 131 3.37 1.14 -4.80
C MET A 131 2.97 2.09 -5.92
N ILE A 132 1.70 2.50 -5.98
CA ILE A 132 1.21 3.44 -7.01
C ILE A 132 1.77 4.84 -6.78
N LEU A 133 1.85 5.28 -5.52
CA LEU A 133 2.44 6.59 -5.20
C LEU A 133 3.94 6.62 -5.48
N THR A 134 4.60 5.47 -5.52
CA THR A 134 6.04 5.37 -5.74
C THR A 134 6.43 4.69 -7.06
N SER A 135 5.54 4.67 -8.07
CA SER A 135 5.82 4.00 -9.35
C SER A 135 6.59 4.86 -10.36
N ASP A 136 6.52 6.19 -10.21
CA ASP A 136 7.07 7.15 -11.18
C ASP A 136 8.47 7.64 -10.72
N GLU A 137 9.15 8.47 -11.52
CA GLU A 137 10.32 9.20 -11.02
C GLU A 137 9.85 10.18 -9.93
N ILE A 138 10.09 9.82 -8.68
CA ILE A 138 9.61 10.59 -7.54
C ILE A 138 10.65 11.63 -7.15
N GLU A 139 10.24 12.89 -7.13
CA GLU A 139 11.03 13.97 -6.53
C GLU A 139 11.23 13.73 -5.03
N ILE A 140 12.40 14.06 -4.50
CA ILE A 140 12.67 13.76 -3.09
C ILE A 140 11.76 14.54 -2.13
N GLU A 141 11.34 15.74 -2.52
CA GLU A 141 10.33 16.53 -1.82
C GLU A 141 9.06 15.70 -1.58
N PHE A 142 8.61 14.94 -2.58
CA PHE A 142 7.47 14.04 -2.44
C PHE A 142 7.75 12.90 -1.45
N PHE A 143 8.96 12.34 -1.42
CA PHE A 143 9.32 11.33 -0.43
C PHE A 143 9.27 11.88 1.01
N LYS A 144 9.70 13.12 1.22
CA LYS A 144 9.63 13.80 2.53
C LYS A 144 8.18 14.07 2.94
N GLU A 145 7.37 14.58 2.01
CA GLU A 145 5.94 14.77 2.24
C GLU A 145 5.25 13.46 2.62
N LEU A 146 5.53 12.38 1.88
CA LEU A 146 4.95 11.07 2.12
C LEU A 146 5.42 10.46 3.46
N GLU A 147 6.69 10.65 3.85
CA GLU A 147 7.19 10.23 5.17
C GLU A 147 6.48 10.98 6.31
N THR A 148 6.32 12.29 6.17
CA THR A 148 5.65 13.13 7.18
C THR A 148 4.19 12.71 7.33
N LEU A 149 3.49 12.53 6.21
CA LEU A 149 2.09 12.08 6.20
C LEU A 149 1.92 10.70 6.81
N LEU A 150 2.74 9.72 6.40
CA LEU A 150 2.66 8.35 6.94
C LEU A 150 2.97 8.32 8.43
N SER A 151 3.95 9.09 8.89
CA SER A 151 4.30 9.18 10.30
C SER A 151 3.16 9.79 11.12
N GLY A 152 2.56 10.89 10.67
CA GLY A 152 1.42 11.52 11.34
C GLY A 152 0.22 10.58 11.46
N VAL A 153 -0.15 9.92 10.36
CA VAL A 153 -1.27 8.97 10.34
C VAL A 153 -0.98 7.73 11.20
N TYR A 154 0.25 7.21 11.17
CA TYR A 154 0.66 6.09 12.01
C TYR A 154 0.52 6.44 13.49
N GLU A 155 1.06 7.58 13.93
CA GLU A 155 0.97 7.99 15.34
C GLU A 155 -0.47 8.19 15.82
N GLU A 156 -1.35 8.72 14.97
CA GLU A 156 -2.77 8.87 15.31
C GLU A 156 -3.48 7.52 15.46
N LEU A 157 -3.18 6.56 14.57
CA LEU A 157 -3.96 5.32 14.45
C LEU A 157 -3.33 4.10 15.14
N LYS A 158 -2.05 4.17 15.54
CA LYS A 158 -1.25 3.00 15.97
C LYS A 158 -1.90 2.12 17.02
N GLU A 159 -2.69 2.67 17.95
CA GLU A 159 -3.34 1.87 19.00
C GLU A 159 -4.42 0.91 18.43
N ASN A 160 -5.01 1.25 17.28
CA ASN A 160 -6.09 0.48 16.65
C ASN A 160 -5.60 -0.41 15.49
N LEU A 161 -4.31 -0.36 15.14
CA LEU A 161 -3.75 -1.15 14.04
C LEU A 161 -3.37 -2.56 14.48
N SER A 162 -3.49 -3.53 13.57
CA SER A 162 -2.92 -4.86 13.76
C SER A 162 -1.40 -4.80 13.78
N GLN A 163 -0.75 -5.79 14.41
CA GLN A 163 0.70 -5.85 14.44
C GLN A 163 1.32 -5.94 13.03
N ASP A 164 0.67 -6.65 12.10
CA ASP A 164 1.15 -6.75 10.71
C ASP A 164 1.14 -5.40 10.00
N THR A 165 0.08 -4.60 10.18
CA THR A 165 -0.01 -3.24 9.61
C THR A 165 0.99 -2.29 10.27
N LYS A 166 1.18 -2.38 11.61
CA LYS A 166 2.20 -1.59 12.33
C LYS A 166 3.60 -1.90 11.80
N ASN A 167 3.99 -3.17 11.77
CA ASN A 167 5.30 -3.61 11.29
C ASN A 167 5.55 -3.14 9.85
N TYR A 168 4.53 -3.24 8.98
CA TYR A 168 4.64 -2.79 7.60
C TYR A 168 4.84 -1.27 7.49
N LEU A 169 4.07 -0.47 8.24
CA LEU A 169 4.17 0.98 8.24
C LEU A 169 5.50 1.45 8.83
N GLU A 170 5.93 0.89 9.97
CA GLU A 170 7.21 1.22 10.61
C GLU A 170 8.39 0.97 9.66
N LYS A 171 8.43 -0.19 9.00
CA LYS A 171 9.46 -0.48 7.98
C LYS A 171 9.44 0.54 6.83
N ASN A 172 8.26 0.92 6.35
CA ASN A 172 8.12 1.87 5.24
C ASN A 172 8.50 3.30 5.63
N ILE A 173 8.07 3.75 6.81
CA ILE A 173 8.41 5.07 7.36
C ILE A 173 9.92 5.14 7.60
N SER A 174 10.50 4.12 8.24
CA SER A 174 11.95 4.00 8.44
C SER A 174 12.73 4.09 7.14
N LEU A 175 12.31 3.36 6.10
CA LEU A 175 12.96 3.40 4.79
C LEU A 175 12.91 4.80 4.17
N LYS A 176 11.73 5.43 4.16
CA LYS A 176 11.58 6.78 3.57
C LYS A 176 12.40 7.80 4.33
N ARG A 177 12.40 7.76 5.66
CA ARG A 177 13.22 8.63 6.51
C ARG A 177 14.71 8.44 6.23
N PHE A 178 15.16 7.19 6.09
CA PHE A 178 16.53 6.87 5.75
C PHE A 178 16.93 7.48 4.40
N VAL A 179 16.13 7.27 3.35
CA VAL A 179 16.37 7.83 2.01
C VAL A 179 16.42 9.36 2.06
N CYS A 180 15.45 9.99 2.71
CA CYS A 180 15.36 11.45 2.82
C CYS A 180 16.57 12.07 3.55
N SER A 181 17.10 11.37 4.56
CA SER A 181 18.22 11.85 5.37
C SER A 181 19.58 11.66 4.70
N ASN A 182 19.68 10.77 3.71
CA ASN A 182 20.94 10.35 3.10
C ASN A 182 20.95 10.55 1.58
N VAL A 183 20.07 11.40 1.04
CA VAL A 183 19.91 11.57 -0.41
C VAL A 183 21.21 11.88 -1.10
N ASP A 184 21.97 12.84 -0.59
CA ASP A 184 23.20 13.31 -1.24
C ASP A 184 24.20 12.16 -1.44
N VAL A 185 24.26 11.24 -0.48
CA VAL A 185 25.09 10.04 -0.56
C VAL A 185 24.51 9.01 -1.54
N LEU A 186 23.18 8.82 -1.53
CA LEU A 186 22.50 7.81 -2.36
C LEU A 186 22.42 8.17 -3.84
N ILE A 187 22.44 9.47 -4.20
CA ILE A 187 22.36 9.96 -5.58
C ILE A 187 23.70 10.42 -6.15
N ALA A 188 24.78 10.42 -5.36
CA ALA A 188 26.10 10.86 -5.78
C ALA A 188 26.60 10.10 -7.01
N LYS A 189 27.16 10.85 -7.98
CA LYS A 189 27.81 10.30 -9.17
C LYS A 189 29.21 10.94 -9.34
N PRO A 190 30.31 10.17 -9.24
CA PRO A 190 30.37 8.73 -8.92
C PRO A 190 29.92 8.44 -7.48
N VAL A 191 29.60 7.17 -7.19
CA VAL A 191 29.16 6.72 -5.86
C VAL A 191 30.27 6.96 -4.83
N ASP A 192 29.96 7.64 -3.73
CA ASP A 192 30.85 7.73 -2.57
C ASP A 192 30.79 6.42 -1.77
N MET A 193 31.63 5.47 -2.19
CA MET A 193 31.71 4.15 -1.58
C MET A 193 31.99 4.17 -0.08
N GLN A 194 32.78 5.14 0.40
CA GLN A 194 33.10 5.20 1.82
C GLN A 194 31.89 5.65 2.63
N ALA A 195 31.17 6.66 2.14
CA ALA A 195 29.94 7.13 2.77
C ALA A 195 28.86 6.04 2.79
N VAL A 196 28.62 5.34 1.67
CA VAL A 196 27.61 4.27 1.60
C VAL A 196 27.97 3.10 2.51
N VAL A 197 29.25 2.68 2.54
CA VAL A 197 29.72 1.62 3.46
C VAL A 197 29.55 2.04 4.92
N ASN A 198 29.87 3.30 5.25
CA ASN A 198 29.65 3.80 6.60
C ASN A 198 28.17 3.71 6.96
N LEU A 199 27.25 4.14 6.09
CA LEU A 199 25.81 4.00 6.31
C LEU A 199 25.39 2.55 6.55
N PHE A 200 25.93 1.60 5.78
CA PHE A 200 25.64 0.17 5.95
C PHE A 200 26.14 -0.36 7.31
N ILE A 201 27.29 0.13 7.79
CA ILE A 201 27.86 -0.27 9.09
C ILE A 201 27.01 0.25 10.26
N VAL A 202 26.63 1.53 10.25
CA VAL A 202 25.85 2.12 11.36
C VAL A 202 24.38 1.71 11.34
N GLN A 203 23.86 1.28 10.19
CA GLN A 203 22.47 0.84 10.11
C GLN A 203 22.25 -0.41 10.98
N SER A 204 21.19 -0.39 11.80
CA SER A 204 20.75 -1.58 12.51
C SER A 204 20.04 -2.49 11.52
N GLY A 205 20.40 -3.78 11.46
CA GLY A 205 19.83 -4.78 10.53
C GLY A 205 18.35 -5.11 10.77
N VAL A 206 17.57 -4.15 11.26
CA VAL A 206 16.14 -4.24 11.59
C VAL A 206 15.28 -4.06 10.34
N ASN A 207 15.78 -3.35 9.32
CA ASN A 207 15.06 -3.09 8.08
C ASN A 207 15.89 -3.51 6.87
N TYR A 208 15.73 -4.77 6.45
CA TYR A 208 16.52 -5.35 5.37
C TYR A 208 16.32 -4.70 4.01
N LYS A 209 15.25 -3.90 3.80
CA LYS A 209 15.11 -3.08 2.59
C LYS A 209 16.14 -1.95 2.52
N ILE A 210 16.56 -1.41 3.68
CA ILE A 210 17.65 -0.44 3.73
C ILE A 210 18.97 -1.15 3.43
N ASP A 211 19.19 -2.35 3.99
CA ASP A 211 20.37 -3.15 3.69
C ASP A 211 20.44 -3.49 2.19
N GLU A 212 19.34 -3.93 1.57
CA GLU A 212 19.25 -4.17 0.12
C GLU A 212 19.63 -2.93 -0.68
N LEU A 213 19.04 -1.77 -0.38
CA LEU A 213 19.33 -0.50 -1.04
C LEU A 213 20.82 -0.15 -0.97
N LEU A 214 21.42 -0.24 0.21
CA LEU A 214 22.82 0.09 0.43
C LEU A 214 23.75 -0.92 -0.27
N LEU A 215 23.45 -2.21 -0.21
CA LEU A 215 24.23 -3.25 -0.88
C LEU A 215 24.22 -3.06 -2.39
N ILE A 216 23.08 -2.71 -2.99
CA ILE A 216 22.99 -2.36 -4.42
C ILE A 216 23.92 -1.19 -4.74
N LYS A 217 23.89 -0.13 -3.91
CA LYS A 217 24.77 1.03 -4.09
C LYS A 217 26.26 0.72 -3.93
N ILE A 218 26.62 -0.15 -2.99
CA ILE A 218 28.00 -0.62 -2.83
C ILE A 218 28.40 -1.44 -4.08
N ALA A 219 27.52 -2.31 -4.58
CA ALA A 219 27.79 -3.12 -5.77
C ALA A 219 28.02 -2.25 -7.02
N GLU A 220 27.25 -1.17 -7.21
CA GLU A 220 27.40 -0.21 -8.32
C GLU A 220 28.81 0.43 -8.39
N GLY A 221 29.47 0.61 -7.24
CA GLY A 221 30.80 1.24 -7.15
C GLY A 221 31.97 0.26 -7.03
N LEU A 222 31.74 -1.06 -7.19
CA LEU A 222 32.78 -2.08 -7.13
C LEU A 222 33.13 -2.62 -8.52
N GLU A 223 34.41 -2.86 -8.74
CA GLU A 223 34.89 -3.68 -9.85
C GLU A 223 34.59 -5.17 -9.59
N GLU A 224 34.59 -5.98 -10.66
CA GLU A 224 34.40 -7.42 -10.57
C GLU A 224 35.40 -8.07 -9.60
N GLY A 225 34.90 -8.96 -8.74
CA GLY A 225 35.74 -9.69 -7.79
C GLY A 225 34.96 -10.35 -6.66
N GLU A 226 35.71 -10.97 -5.74
CA GLU A 226 35.14 -11.76 -4.64
C GLU A 226 34.17 -10.96 -3.76
N LEU A 227 34.48 -9.69 -3.48
CA LEU A 227 33.62 -8.83 -2.66
C LEU A 227 32.29 -8.52 -3.35
N LEU A 228 32.31 -8.24 -4.66
CA LEU A 228 31.10 -8.01 -5.44
C LEU A 228 30.22 -9.26 -5.47
N SER A 229 30.83 -10.43 -5.67
CA SER A 229 30.11 -11.72 -5.61
C SER A 229 29.44 -11.96 -4.26
N GLN A 230 30.10 -11.60 -3.16
CA GLN A 230 29.55 -11.73 -1.80
C GLN A 230 28.41 -10.75 -1.53
N ILE A 231 28.54 -9.52 -2.01
CA ILE A 231 27.47 -8.52 -1.89
C ILE A 231 26.25 -8.97 -2.70
N ASN A 232 26.44 -9.46 -3.92
CA ASN A 232 25.34 -9.97 -4.74
C ASN A 232 24.65 -11.16 -4.09
N GLN A 233 25.42 -12.10 -3.52
CA GLN A 233 24.86 -13.21 -2.74
C GLN A 233 24.02 -12.69 -1.56
N MET A 234 24.52 -11.70 -0.81
CA MET A 234 23.78 -11.12 0.31
C MET A 234 22.49 -10.40 -0.14
N ILE A 235 22.52 -9.70 -1.28
CA ILE A 235 21.32 -9.09 -1.87
C ILE A 235 20.27 -10.16 -2.18
N GLU A 236 20.67 -11.29 -2.78
CA GLU A 236 19.76 -12.41 -3.05
C GLU A 236 19.20 -13.00 -1.75
N THR A 237 20.04 -13.28 -0.76
CA THR A 237 19.61 -13.80 0.55
C THR A 237 18.60 -12.86 1.23
N VAL A 238 18.83 -11.55 1.17
CA VAL A 238 17.90 -10.53 1.71
C VAL A 238 16.57 -10.54 0.97
N ARG A 239 16.59 -10.61 -0.37
CA ARG A 239 15.37 -10.68 -1.19
C ARG A 239 14.55 -11.93 -0.91
N GLU A 240 15.22 -13.08 -0.80
CA GLU A 240 14.59 -14.34 -0.44
C GLU A 240 13.93 -14.26 0.95
N HIS A 241 14.62 -13.68 1.94
CA HIS A 241 14.05 -13.50 3.27
C HIS A 241 12.81 -12.57 3.25
N GLU A 242 12.88 -11.42 2.58
CA GLU A 242 11.73 -10.52 2.47
C GLU A 242 10.56 -11.16 1.71
N ARG A 243 10.85 -12.01 0.71
CA ARG A 243 9.84 -12.82 0.03
C ARG A 243 9.19 -13.84 0.97
N PHE A 244 9.98 -14.53 1.78
CA PHE A 244 9.48 -15.48 2.78
C PHE A 244 8.52 -14.80 3.77
N VAL A 245 8.92 -13.66 4.35
CA VAL A 245 8.09 -12.90 5.31
C VAL A 245 6.78 -12.40 4.67
N GLU A 246 6.83 -12.01 3.40
CA GLU A 246 5.66 -11.61 2.64
C GLU A 246 4.69 -12.79 2.40
N LEU A 247 5.20 -13.97 2.04
CA LEU A 247 4.40 -15.17 1.86
C LEU A 247 3.77 -15.63 3.18
N GLU A 248 4.55 -15.60 4.26
CA GLU A 248 4.08 -15.97 5.60
C GLU A 248 2.88 -15.13 6.02
N TYR A 249 2.95 -13.82 5.82
CA TYR A 249 1.83 -12.91 6.05
C TYR A 249 0.60 -13.29 5.20
N LYS A 250 0.79 -13.53 3.89
CA LYS A 250 -0.31 -13.90 2.99
C LYS A 250 -0.98 -15.20 3.40
N VAL A 251 -0.20 -16.20 3.81
CA VAL A 251 -0.72 -17.47 4.35
C VAL A 251 -1.52 -17.24 5.62
N ARG A 252 -1.00 -16.47 6.59
CA ARG A 252 -1.73 -16.13 7.83
C ARG A 252 -3.07 -15.44 7.53
N ARG A 253 -3.06 -14.47 6.62
CA ARG A 253 -4.26 -13.74 6.19
C ARG A 253 -5.29 -14.70 5.58
N LEU A 254 -4.89 -15.51 4.60
CA LEU A 254 -5.79 -16.45 3.91
C LEU A 254 -6.37 -17.48 4.89
N LYS A 255 -5.57 -17.98 5.84
CA LYS A 255 -6.06 -18.87 6.91
C LYS A 255 -7.11 -18.19 7.79
N SER A 256 -6.92 -16.91 8.11
CA SER A 256 -7.90 -16.11 8.87
C SER A 256 -9.19 -15.90 8.07
N GLU A 257 -9.09 -15.57 6.78
CA GLU A 257 -10.25 -15.41 5.88
C GLU A 257 -11.05 -16.71 5.78
N LEU A 258 -10.35 -17.85 5.56
CA LEU A 258 -10.95 -19.18 5.52
C LEU A 258 -11.67 -19.53 6.83
N ALA A 259 -11.03 -19.29 7.98
CA ALA A 259 -11.63 -19.57 9.28
C ALA A 259 -12.86 -18.70 9.59
N SER A 260 -12.90 -17.47 9.05
CA SER A 260 -14.01 -16.55 9.27
C SER A 260 -15.18 -16.73 8.30
N GLY A 261 -14.99 -17.45 7.19
CA GLY A 261 -15.95 -17.56 6.09
C GLY A 261 -16.20 -16.24 5.34
N LYS A 262 -15.42 -15.18 5.60
CA LYS A 262 -15.57 -13.85 5.00
C LYS A 262 -14.63 -13.66 3.81
N SER A 263 -14.75 -14.52 2.80
CA SER A 263 -13.99 -14.40 1.56
C SER A 263 -14.90 -14.26 0.35
N LYS A 264 -14.41 -13.55 -0.67
CA LYS A 264 -15.06 -13.48 -2.00
C LYS A 264 -14.77 -14.72 -2.84
N TYR A 265 -13.84 -15.56 -2.41
CA TYR A 265 -13.41 -16.78 -3.12
C TYR A 265 -13.95 -18.02 -2.41
N SER A 266 -14.11 -19.12 -3.15
CA SER A 266 -14.52 -20.40 -2.54
C SER A 266 -13.41 -20.95 -1.64
N ASP A 267 -13.81 -21.75 -0.66
CA ASP A 267 -12.88 -22.39 0.28
C ASP A 267 -11.81 -23.24 -0.44
N GLU A 268 -12.16 -23.89 -1.54
CA GLU A 268 -11.21 -24.67 -2.35
C GLU A 268 -10.14 -23.78 -2.97
N VAL A 269 -10.52 -22.62 -3.50
CA VAL A 269 -9.59 -21.64 -4.08
C VAL A 269 -8.64 -21.10 -3.01
N ILE A 270 -9.16 -20.81 -1.82
CA ILE A 270 -8.34 -20.32 -0.71
C ILE A 270 -7.36 -21.40 -0.23
N LYS A 271 -7.81 -22.64 -0.06
CA LYS A 271 -6.95 -23.76 0.35
C LYS A 271 -5.82 -24.01 -0.65
N PHE A 272 -6.14 -24.06 -1.94
CA PHE A 272 -5.14 -24.20 -2.99
C PHE A 272 -4.11 -23.05 -2.94
N SER A 273 -4.57 -21.81 -2.78
CA SER A 273 -3.74 -20.61 -2.67
C SER A 273 -2.80 -20.64 -1.46
N ILE A 274 -3.25 -21.22 -0.34
CA ILE A 274 -2.42 -21.46 0.86
C ILE A 274 -1.35 -22.51 0.56
N GLU A 275 -1.73 -23.67 0.03
CA GLU A 275 -0.82 -24.78 -0.26
C GLU A 275 0.31 -24.38 -1.23
N GLU A 276 -0.02 -23.59 -2.25
CA GLU A 276 0.96 -23.06 -3.21
C GLU A 276 2.00 -22.16 -2.53
N ARG A 277 1.54 -21.24 -1.66
CA ARG A 277 2.44 -20.31 -0.94
C ARG A 277 3.28 -21.02 0.11
N GLU A 278 2.71 -22.00 0.81
CA GLU A 278 3.47 -22.82 1.76
C GLU A 278 4.55 -23.66 1.07
N ARG A 279 4.27 -24.15 -0.14
CA ARG A 279 5.29 -24.81 -0.99
C ARG A 279 6.41 -23.85 -1.37
N GLU A 280 6.06 -22.66 -1.89
CA GLU A 280 7.04 -21.63 -2.25
C GLU A 280 7.90 -21.23 -1.03
N MET A 281 7.28 -21.07 0.14
CA MET A 281 8.01 -20.82 1.39
C MET A 281 8.96 -21.97 1.76
N GLY A 282 8.56 -23.23 1.53
CA GLY A 282 9.40 -24.40 1.74
C GLY A 282 10.61 -24.47 0.79
N GLU A 283 10.44 -24.00 -0.45
CA GLU A 283 11.52 -23.92 -1.45
C GLU A 283 12.54 -22.81 -1.12
N ILE A 284 12.05 -21.64 -0.70
CA ILE A 284 12.90 -20.51 -0.29
C ILE A 284 13.60 -20.82 1.03
N GLY A 285 12.88 -21.40 1.98
CA GLY A 285 13.33 -21.63 3.35
C GLY A 285 13.42 -20.35 4.18
N ASP A 286 13.46 -20.50 5.50
CA ASP A 286 13.71 -19.36 6.39
C ASP A 286 15.19 -18.95 6.34
N ARG A 287 15.45 -17.83 5.67
CA ARG A 287 16.79 -17.24 5.50
C ARG A 287 17.25 -16.36 6.66
N SER A 288 16.46 -16.19 7.74
CA SER A 288 16.75 -15.23 8.81
C SER A 288 18.17 -15.35 9.37
N ASN A 289 18.57 -16.57 9.75
CA ASN A 289 19.90 -16.83 10.30
C ASN A 289 21.03 -16.62 9.26
N GLN A 290 20.73 -16.92 7.99
CA GLN A 290 21.69 -16.75 6.91
C GLN A 290 21.94 -15.25 6.65
N VAL A 291 20.88 -14.43 6.61
CA VAL A 291 21.00 -12.96 6.48
C VAL A 291 21.88 -12.40 7.61
N ILE A 292 21.63 -12.80 8.86
CA ILE A 292 22.43 -12.34 10.01
C ILE A 292 23.90 -12.73 9.85
N SER A 293 24.19 -14.01 9.55
CA SER A 293 25.56 -14.50 9.41
C SER A 293 26.32 -13.85 8.24
N GLU A 294 25.66 -13.69 7.09
CA GLU A 294 26.24 -13.04 5.91
C GLU A 294 26.51 -11.56 6.17
N ARG A 295 25.57 -10.86 6.84
CA ARG A 295 25.74 -9.47 7.26
C ARG A 295 26.95 -9.29 8.16
N GLU A 296 27.10 -10.11 9.20
CA GLU A 296 28.23 -10.04 10.13
C GLU A 296 29.58 -10.28 9.41
N LYS A 297 29.64 -11.29 8.53
CA LYS A 297 30.82 -11.58 7.71
C LYS A 297 31.16 -10.39 6.81
N LEU A 298 30.16 -9.83 6.13
CA LEU A 298 30.38 -8.71 5.22
C LEU A 298 30.84 -7.46 5.99
N LEU A 299 30.22 -7.15 7.13
CA LEU A 299 30.63 -6.04 7.99
C LEU A 299 32.09 -6.16 8.44
N SER A 300 32.53 -7.36 8.82
CA SER A 300 33.92 -7.59 9.21
C SER A 300 34.90 -7.28 8.07
N ARG A 301 34.54 -7.66 6.83
CA ARG A 301 35.36 -7.43 5.64
C ARG A 301 35.38 -5.96 5.24
N LEU A 302 34.22 -5.30 5.22
CA LEU A 302 34.09 -3.88 4.87
C LEU A 302 34.82 -2.98 5.88
N SER A 303 34.67 -3.27 7.18
CA SER A 303 35.35 -2.53 8.26
C SER A 303 36.88 -2.67 8.17
N ASN A 304 37.38 -3.88 7.92
CA ASN A 304 38.82 -4.11 7.76
C ASN A 304 39.40 -3.41 6.52
N ARG A 305 38.60 -3.18 5.47
CA ARG A 305 39.02 -2.44 4.28
C ARG A 305 39.02 -0.93 4.50
N ALA A 306 38.03 -0.42 5.23
CA ALA A 306 37.96 0.99 5.63
C ALA A 306 39.18 1.40 6.49
N SER A 307 39.58 0.55 7.44
CA SER A 307 40.74 0.81 8.31
C SER A 307 42.11 0.74 7.63
N ARG A 308 42.22 0.20 6.41
CA ARG A 308 43.49 0.07 5.66
C ARG A 308 43.75 1.24 4.69
N ARG A 309 42.80 2.16 4.54
CA ARG A 309 42.91 3.36 3.68
C ARG A 309 43.18 4.65 4.47
N HIS A 310 43.36 4.56 5.79
CA HIS A 310 43.90 5.59 6.68
C HIS A 310 45.34 5.25 7.06
#